data_AF-A0A410DQR9-F1
#
_entry.id   AF-A0A410DQR9-F1
#
_cell.length_a   1.000
_cell.length_b   1.000
_cell.length_c   1.000
_cell.angle_alpha   90.00
_cell.angle_beta   90.00
_cell.angle_gamma   90.00
#
_symmetry.space_group_name_H-M   'P 1'
#
loop_
_entity.id
_entity.type
_entity.pdbx_description
1 polymer ?
#
loop_
_entity_poly.entity_id
_entity_poly.type
_entity_poly.pdbx_seq_one_letter_code
_entity_poly.pdbx_strand_id
1 'polypeptide(L)'
;MWYNHHERVIRYKFEVSGDLGNMKKDFLLEEELYIPVKEYFISIGYEVKAEVGHCDVFAMKEDQVTVVELKKGLTIELLIQAANRQRFADIVYIAIPKPKINFYSKKWKDTLHLLRRLQLGLILVSKKDNDHNIKIALEPMPFDIKKSVNSGKKKRNVLVKEFKSRSLEDNVGGSRGKKLMTAYKEQAIKIAEYMLENGATSAVDLAKIGFDHKKAYSIIYKNYYNWFEKLGKGRYILNEKGIEEIDARIKHKDIFR
;
A
#
# COMPACT_ATOMS: atom_id res chain seq x y z
N MET A 1 23.17 -55.01 12.60
CA MET A 1 23.77 -53.66 12.59
C MET A 1 23.03 -52.73 11.61
N TRP A 2 21.77 -52.40 11.88
CA TRP A 2 20.99 -51.42 11.11
C TRP A 2 20.05 -50.61 12.03
N TYR A 3 20.50 -50.31 13.26
CA TYR A 3 19.69 -49.65 14.29
C TYR A 3 20.45 -48.49 14.94
N ASN A 4 21.22 -47.71 14.16
CA ASN A 4 22.08 -46.66 14.72
C ASN A 4 22.28 -45.42 13.82
N HIS A 5 21.47 -45.27 12.77
CA HIS A 5 21.52 -44.11 11.88
C HIS A 5 20.41 -43.10 12.19
N HIS A 6 19.19 -43.55 12.53
CA HIS A 6 18.08 -42.66 12.88
C HIS A 6 18.30 -41.91 14.21
N GLU A 7 18.83 -42.56 15.25
CA GLU A 7 19.12 -41.86 16.51
C GLU A 7 20.23 -40.81 16.36
N ARG A 8 21.22 -41.04 15.49
CA ARG A 8 22.27 -40.06 15.20
C ARG A 8 21.74 -38.83 14.46
N VAL A 9 20.80 -39.00 13.54
CA VAL A 9 20.18 -37.87 12.82
C VAL A 9 19.28 -37.05 13.75
N ILE A 10 18.59 -37.70 14.70
CA ILE A 10 17.77 -37.00 15.71
C ILE A 10 18.66 -36.22 16.68
N ARG A 11 19.78 -36.81 17.15
CA ARG A 11 20.72 -36.13 18.05
C ARG A 11 21.41 -34.93 17.39
N TYR A 12 21.77 -35.04 16.10
CA TYR A 12 22.32 -33.91 15.33
C TYR A 12 21.29 -32.80 15.10
N LYS A 13 19.99 -33.13 14.96
CA LYS A 13 18.92 -32.11 14.88
C LYS A 13 18.69 -31.39 16.22
N PHE A 14 18.85 -32.08 17.35
CA PHE A 14 18.75 -31.46 18.68
C PHE A 14 19.98 -30.62 19.06
N GLU A 15 21.20 -30.99 18.65
CA GLU A 15 22.41 -30.19 18.93
C GLU A 15 22.52 -28.93 18.07
N VAL A 16 21.98 -28.92 16.85
CA VAL A 16 21.88 -27.69 16.02
C VAL A 16 20.70 -26.81 16.45
N SER A 17 19.91 -27.23 17.45
CA SER A 17 18.88 -26.42 18.13
C SER A 17 19.45 -25.56 19.27
N GLY A 18 20.78 -25.39 19.33
CA GLY A 18 21.51 -24.61 20.33
C GLY A 18 21.39 -23.09 20.22
N ASP A 19 20.52 -22.57 19.33
CA ASP A 19 20.19 -21.14 19.22
C ASP A 19 18.72 -20.89 19.58
N LEU A 20 18.30 -21.41 20.74
CA LEU A 20 17.06 -21.03 21.45
C LEU A 20 17.18 -19.62 22.04
N GLY A 21 17.56 -18.65 21.20
CA GLY A 21 17.49 -17.23 21.49
C GLY A 21 16.07 -16.70 21.27
N ASN A 22 15.27 -16.73 22.33
CA ASN A 22 14.12 -15.83 22.53
C ASN A 22 12.84 -16.12 21.70
N MET A 23 12.25 -17.30 21.86
CA MET A 23 10.83 -17.51 21.55
C MET A 23 9.94 -16.82 22.59
N LYS A 24 9.75 -15.50 22.48
CA LYS A 24 8.71 -14.79 23.23
C LYS A 24 7.33 -15.18 22.67
N LYS A 25 6.57 -15.93 23.48
CA LYS A 25 5.23 -16.50 23.21
C LYS A 25 4.25 -15.46 22.66
N ASP A 26 3.72 -15.73 21.46
CA ASP A 26 2.55 -15.03 20.92
C ASP A 26 1.30 -15.31 21.77
N PHE A 27 0.25 -14.48 21.66
CA PHE A 27 -1.04 -14.74 22.33
C PHE A 27 -1.71 -15.95 21.69
N LEU A 28 -1.91 -17.03 22.45
CA LEU A 28 -2.41 -18.30 21.93
C LEU A 28 -3.94 -18.36 21.92
N LEU A 29 -4.60 -17.66 22.84
CA LEU A 29 -6.07 -17.58 22.98
C LEU A 29 -6.53 -16.12 23.01
N GLU A 30 -7.75 -15.85 22.54
CA GLU A 30 -8.35 -14.51 22.61
C GLU A 30 -8.60 -14.08 24.07
N GLU A 31 -8.91 -15.04 24.94
CA GLU A 31 -9.05 -14.87 26.39
C GLU A 31 -7.79 -14.25 27.06
N GLU A 32 -6.60 -14.51 26.51
CA GLU A 32 -5.36 -13.93 27.03
C GLU A 32 -5.28 -12.40 26.82
N LEU A 33 -6.10 -11.83 25.92
CA LEU A 33 -6.22 -10.38 25.73
C LEU A 33 -7.17 -9.75 26.73
N TYR A 34 -8.11 -10.52 27.29
CA TYR A 34 -9.15 -10.00 28.16
C TYR A 34 -8.59 -9.42 29.45
N ILE A 35 -7.74 -10.18 30.16
CA ILE A 35 -7.19 -9.77 31.46
C ILE A 35 -6.44 -8.42 31.34
N PRO A 36 -5.48 -8.23 30.41
CA PRO A 36 -4.77 -6.96 30.27
C PRO A 36 -5.66 -5.77 29.96
N VAL A 37 -6.67 -5.98 29.10
CA VAL A 37 -7.59 -4.91 28.72
C VAL A 37 -8.49 -4.55 29.90
N LYS A 38 -9.02 -5.56 30.61
CA LYS A 38 -9.82 -5.36 31.83
C LYS A 38 -9.04 -4.58 32.88
N GLU A 39 -7.84 -5.02 33.21
CA GLU A 39 -6.98 -4.38 34.22
C GLU A 39 -6.67 -2.93 33.84
N TYR A 40 -6.38 -2.67 32.56
CA TYR A 40 -6.16 -1.33 32.07
C TYR A 40 -7.37 -0.41 32.31
N PHE A 41 -8.57 -0.82 31.88
CA PHE A 41 -9.77 0.00 32.06
C PHE A 41 -10.13 0.22 33.54
N ILE A 42 -9.99 -0.82 34.38
CA ILE A 42 -10.16 -0.69 35.84
C ILE A 42 -9.16 0.32 36.43
N SER A 43 -7.90 0.28 36.01
CA SER A 43 -6.85 1.18 36.52
C SER A 43 -7.13 2.67 36.24
N ILE A 44 -7.92 2.97 35.21
CA ILE A 44 -8.34 4.34 34.85
C ILE A 44 -9.77 4.68 35.29
N GLY A 45 -10.34 3.86 36.19
CA GLY A 45 -11.58 4.12 36.91
C GLY A 45 -12.86 3.66 36.20
N TYR A 46 -12.78 2.63 35.34
CA TYR A 46 -13.97 2.01 34.75
C TYR A 46 -14.39 0.77 35.56
N GLU A 47 -15.70 0.54 35.63
CA GLU A 47 -16.26 -0.76 35.96
C GLU A 47 -16.28 -1.63 34.70
N VAL A 48 -15.76 -2.87 34.78
CA VAL A 48 -15.60 -3.73 33.61
C VAL A 48 -16.27 -5.08 33.81
N LYS A 49 -17.08 -5.49 32.84
CA LYS A 49 -17.74 -6.80 32.75
C LYS A 49 -17.43 -7.46 31.41
N ALA A 50 -17.37 -8.79 31.40
CA ALA A 50 -17.27 -9.59 30.18
C ALA A 50 -18.67 -9.98 29.67
N GLU A 51 -18.76 -10.26 28.37
CA GLU A 51 -19.92 -10.89 27.71
C GLU A 51 -21.27 -10.17 27.83
N VAL A 52 -21.27 -8.87 28.14
CA VAL A 52 -22.52 -8.07 28.17
C VAL A 52 -22.95 -7.76 26.73
N GLY A 53 -24.14 -8.24 26.33
CA GLY A 53 -24.68 -7.97 25.00
C GLY A 53 -23.83 -8.53 23.85
N HIS A 54 -23.14 -9.66 24.10
CA HIS A 54 -22.16 -10.28 23.21
C HIS A 54 -20.93 -9.42 22.92
N CYS A 55 -20.60 -8.46 23.78
CA CYS A 55 -19.35 -7.70 23.71
C CYS A 55 -18.28 -8.42 24.54
N ASP A 56 -17.05 -8.53 24.03
CA ASP A 56 -15.96 -9.18 24.78
C ASP A 56 -15.63 -8.41 26.07
N VAL A 57 -15.56 -7.08 25.99
CA VAL A 57 -15.37 -6.18 27.13
C VAL A 57 -16.41 -5.07 27.09
N PHE A 58 -17.16 -4.93 28.17
CA PHE A 58 -18.08 -3.84 28.40
C PHE A 58 -17.61 -3.05 29.62
N ALA A 59 -17.24 -1.80 29.41
CA ALA A 59 -16.69 -0.92 30.42
C ALA A 59 -17.59 0.32 30.60
N MET A 60 -17.89 0.67 31.83
CA MET A 60 -18.65 1.87 32.18
C MET A 60 -17.86 2.77 33.09
N LYS A 61 -17.92 4.09 32.84
CA LYS A 61 -17.43 5.11 33.75
C LYS A 61 -18.47 6.21 33.81
N GLU A 62 -19.08 6.37 34.99
CA GLU A 62 -20.30 7.16 35.13
C GLU A 62 -21.36 6.64 34.14
N ASP A 63 -21.91 7.52 33.29
CA ASP A 63 -22.89 7.13 32.26
C ASP A 63 -22.25 6.84 30.88
N GLN A 64 -20.93 6.91 30.75
CA GLN A 64 -20.24 6.64 29.48
C GLN A 64 -20.02 5.14 29.27
N VAL A 65 -20.52 4.63 28.14
CA VAL A 65 -20.39 3.23 27.72
C VAL A 65 -19.20 3.09 26.76
N THR A 66 -18.23 2.27 27.15
CA THR A 66 -17.07 1.89 26.34
C THR A 66 -17.10 0.39 26.06
N VAL A 67 -17.01 0.01 24.78
CA VAL A 67 -16.92 -1.38 24.35
C VAL A 67 -15.54 -1.67 23.76
N VAL A 68 -14.98 -2.84 24.06
CA VAL A 68 -13.75 -3.33 23.42
C VAL A 68 -13.99 -4.70 22.80
N GLU A 69 -13.77 -4.81 21.49
CA GLU A 69 -13.78 -6.08 20.76
C GLU A 69 -12.35 -6.66 20.71
N LEU A 70 -12.18 -7.92 21.11
CA LEU A 70 -10.89 -8.60 21.22
C LEU A 70 -10.69 -9.52 20.03
N LYS A 71 -9.51 -9.46 19.38
CA LYS A 71 -9.17 -10.40 18.31
C LYS A 71 -7.68 -10.62 18.19
N LYS A 72 -7.26 -11.78 17.67
CA LYS A 72 -5.84 -12.04 17.35
C LYS A 72 -5.29 -11.15 16.23
N GLY A 73 -6.16 -10.53 15.44
CA GLY A 73 -5.76 -9.64 14.35
C GLY A 73 -6.94 -8.88 13.76
N LEU A 74 -6.64 -7.92 12.88
CA LEU A 74 -7.67 -7.11 12.23
C LEU A 74 -8.27 -7.87 11.03
N THR A 75 -9.53 -8.24 11.15
CA THR A 75 -10.34 -8.85 10.09
C THR A 75 -11.50 -7.93 9.71
N ILE A 76 -12.11 -8.11 8.54
CA ILE A 76 -13.29 -7.33 8.13
C ILE A 76 -14.47 -7.59 9.08
N GLU A 77 -14.65 -8.82 9.51
CA GLU A 77 -15.69 -9.22 10.47
C GLU A 77 -15.58 -8.44 11.78
N LEU A 78 -14.37 -8.31 12.34
CA LEU A 78 -14.12 -7.53 13.55
C LEU A 78 -14.45 -6.04 13.35
N LEU A 79 -14.13 -5.48 12.18
CA LEU A 79 -14.49 -4.10 11.87
C LEU A 79 -16.01 -3.91 11.80
N ILE A 80 -16.74 -4.88 11.26
CA ILE A 80 -18.21 -4.86 11.21
C ILE A 80 -18.79 -4.94 12.62
N GLN A 81 -18.27 -5.85 13.46
CA GLN A 81 -18.69 -5.97 14.85
C GLN A 81 -18.47 -4.66 15.62
N ALA A 82 -17.25 -4.13 15.60
CA ALA A 82 -16.92 -2.89 16.28
C ALA A 82 -17.76 -1.70 15.77
N ALA A 83 -17.98 -1.57 14.46
CA ALA A 83 -18.84 -0.52 13.91
C ALA A 83 -20.31 -0.67 14.37
N ASN A 84 -20.82 -1.90 14.53
CA ASN A 84 -22.18 -2.12 15.04
C ASN A 84 -22.32 -1.72 16.52
N ARG A 85 -21.25 -1.82 17.32
CA ARG A 85 -21.27 -1.39 18.74
C ARG A 85 -21.46 0.10 18.90
N GLN A 86 -21.03 0.90 17.94
CA GLN A 86 -21.23 2.37 17.92
C GLN A 86 -22.71 2.78 17.89
N ARG A 87 -23.64 1.85 17.66
CA ARG A 87 -25.09 2.13 17.76
C ARG A 87 -25.58 2.35 19.19
N PHE A 88 -24.81 1.88 20.19
CA PHE A 88 -25.21 1.96 21.59
C PHE A 88 -24.06 2.31 22.55
N ALA A 89 -22.80 2.20 22.13
CA ALA A 89 -21.64 2.60 22.93
C ALA A 89 -21.15 3.99 22.49
N ASP A 90 -20.77 4.82 23.46
CA ASP A 90 -20.17 6.13 23.22
C ASP A 90 -18.77 6.00 22.62
N ILE A 91 -18.04 4.99 23.10
CA ILE A 91 -16.65 4.73 22.73
C ILE A 91 -16.48 3.27 22.35
N VAL A 92 -15.81 3.01 21.22
CA VAL A 92 -15.50 1.64 20.78
C VAL A 92 -14.02 1.51 20.46
N TYR A 93 -13.38 0.53 21.09
CA TYR A 93 -12.02 0.10 20.80
C TYR A 93 -12.01 -1.31 20.18
N ILE A 94 -10.97 -1.57 19.41
CA ILE A 94 -10.54 -2.93 19.06
C ILE A 94 -9.23 -3.18 19.79
N ALA A 95 -9.07 -4.34 20.44
CA ALA A 95 -7.79 -4.75 21.01
C ALA A 95 -7.21 -5.98 20.30
N ILE A 96 -5.95 -5.88 19.91
CA ILE A 96 -5.20 -6.96 19.25
C ILE A 96 -3.82 -7.16 19.89
N PRO A 97 -3.20 -8.35 19.75
CA PRO A 97 -1.78 -8.51 19.98
C PRO A 97 -0.97 -7.50 19.17
N LYS A 98 0.07 -6.93 19.79
CA LYS A 98 0.99 -6.01 19.11
C LYS A 98 1.63 -6.75 17.91
N PRO A 99 1.33 -6.34 16.67
CA PRO A 99 1.79 -7.07 15.50
C PRO A 99 3.30 -6.88 15.29
N LYS A 100 3.99 -7.95 14.85
CA LYS A 100 5.40 -7.92 14.43
C LYS A 100 5.52 -7.36 13.01
N ILE A 101 5.20 -6.09 12.83
CA ILE A 101 5.19 -5.41 11.53
C ILE A 101 5.97 -4.11 11.54
N ASN A 102 6.31 -3.61 10.34
CA ASN A 102 6.82 -2.25 10.20
C ASN A 102 5.68 -1.23 10.39
N PHE A 103 5.65 -0.57 11.54
CA PHE A 103 4.69 0.49 11.89
C PHE A 103 4.79 1.74 10.99
N TYR A 104 5.86 1.89 10.21
CA TYR A 104 6.00 2.97 9.21
C TYR A 104 5.50 2.57 7.82
N SER A 105 5.13 1.30 7.63
CA SER A 105 4.66 0.77 6.35
C SER A 105 3.38 1.48 5.89
N LYS A 106 3.22 1.58 4.56
CA LYS A 106 2.02 2.13 3.95
C LYS A 106 0.76 1.35 4.38
N LYS A 107 0.84 0.01 4.39
CA LYS A 107 -0.27 -0.87 4.82
C LYS A 107 -0.75 -0.50 6.22
N TRP A 108 0.16 -0.36 7.18
CA TRP A 108 -0.21 0.01 8.56
C TRP A 108 -0.84 1.41 8.64
N LYS A 109 -0.27 2.39 7.94
CA LYS A 109 -0.83 3.75 7.87
C LYS A 109 -2.23 3.78 7.25
N ASP A 110 -2.45 3.01 6.18
CA ASP A 110 -3.75 2.87 5.52
C ASP A 110 -4.77 2.17 6.43
N THR A 111 -4.35 1.15 7.20
CA THR A 111 -5.18 0.49 8.22
C THR A 111 -5.59 1.46 9.34
N LEU A 112 -4.64 2.22 9.91
CA LEU A 112 -4.96 3.25 10.91
C LEU A 112 -5.87 4.34 10.33
N HIS A 113 -5.70 4.71 9.05
CA HIS A 113 -6.57 5.65 8.39
C HIS A 113 -8.01 5.12 8.27
N LEU A 114 -8.20 3.83 7.95
CA LEU A 114 -9.51 3.20 7.92
C LEU A 114 -10.18 3.24 9.31
N LEU A 115 -9.48 2.81 10.36
CA LEU A 115 -10.02 2.84 11.73
C LEU A 115 -10.39 4.27 12.16
N ARG A 116 -9.56 5.26 11.82
CA ARG A 116 -9.87 6.68 12.04
C ARG A 116 -11.15 7.11 11.33
N ARG A 117 -11.38 6.69 10.08
CA ARG A 117 -12.60 7.02 9.34
C ARG A 117 -13.84 6.39 9.95
N LEU A 118 -13.69 5.20 10.53
CA LEU A 118 -14.74 4.51 11.28
C LEU A 118 -14.90 5.04 12.70
N GLN A 119 -14.01 5.94 13.17
CA GLN A 119 -13.99 6.47 14.54
C GLN A 119 -13.81 5.36 15.59
N LEU A 120 -13.04 4.32 15.25
CA LEU A 120 -12.71 3.22 16.13
C LEU A 120 -11.33 3.44 16.76
N GLY A 121 -11.22 3.10 18.04
CA GLY A 121 -9.94 3.07 18.76
C GLY A 121 -9.19 1.76 18.49
N LEU A 122 -7.88 1.78 18.65
CA LEU A 122 -7.03 0.59 18.53
C LEU A 122 -6.11 0.47 19.73
N ILE A 123 -6.24 -0.64 20.44
CA ILE A 123 -5.40 -1.04 21.56
C ILE A 123 -4.46 -2.17 21.08
N LEU A 124 -3.18 -2.02 21.39
CA LEU A 124 -2.16 -3.04 21.16
C LEU A 124 -1.75 -3.62 22.50
N VAL A 125 -1.91 -4.93 22.64
CA VAL A 125 -1.51 -5.68 23.83
C VAL A 125 -0.21 -6.41 23.55
N SER A 126 0.78 -6.30 24.43
CA SER A 126 2.04 -7.05 24.31
C SER A 126 2.40 -7.72 25.63
N LYS A 127 2.96 -8.93 25.55
CA LYS A 127 3.56 -9.59 26.71
C LYS A 127 5.00 -9.13 26.84
N LYS A 128 5.38 -8.62 28.01
CA LYS A 128 6.77 -8.36 28.36
C LYS A 128 7.09 -9.14 29.63
N ASP A 129 7.82 -10.23 29.44
CA ASP A 129 8.24 -11.14 30.49
C ASP A 129 7.02 -11.82 31.14
N ASN A 130 6.59 -11.38 32.33
CA ASN A 130 5.36 -11.84 33.01
C ASN A 130 4.25 -10.78 33.09
N ASP A 131 4.47 -9.59 32.51
CA ASP A 131 3.53 -8.47 32.58
C ASP A 131 2.95 -8.16 31.19
N HIS A 132 1.79 -7.52 31.19
CA HIS A 132 1.11 -7.10 29.97
C HIS A 132 1.24 -5.60 29.80
N ASN A 133 1.72 -5.19 28.63
CA ASN A 133 1.79 -3.79 28.25
C ASN A 133 0.67 -3.44 27.27
N ILE A 134 -0.15 -2.48 27.67
CA ILE A 134 -1.19 -1.88 26.85
C ILE A 134 -0.66 -0.60 26.20
N LYS A 135 -0.88 -0.47 24.90
CA LYS A 135 -0.63 0.75 24.14
C LYS A 135 -1.87 1.12 23.34
N ILE A 136 -2.43 2.30 23.58
CA ILE A 136 -3.41 2.88 22.68
C ILE A 136 -2.68 3.40 21.43
N ALA A 137 -2.84 2.68 20.32
CA ALA A 137 -2.27 3.06 19.02
C ALA A 137 -3.13 4.06 18.27
N LEU A 138 -4.43 4.10 18.57
CA LEU A 138 -5.37 5.05 18.01
C LEU A 138 -6.50 5.33 19.00
N GLU A 139 -6.78 6.60 19.24
CA GLU A 139 -7.96 7.03 19.99
C GLU A 139 -9.20 7.09 19.08
N PRO A 140 -10.38 6.66 19.57
CA PRO A 140 -11.66 6.80 18.91
C PRO A 140 -12.09 8.27 18.96
N MET A 141 -11.64 9.05 17.98
CA MET A 141 -11.96 10.46 17.87
C MET A 141 -12.85 10.75 16.65
N PRO A 142 -13.69 11.80 16.71
CA PRO A 142 -14.46 12.25 15.55
C PRO A 142 -13.57 12.50 14.33
N PHE A 143 -14.01 11.99 13.17
CA PHE A 143 -13.25 12.11 11.93
C PHE A 143 -13.67 13.34 11.12
N ASP A 144 -12.77 14.32 11.00
CA ASP A 144 -12.98 15.48 10.12
C ASP A 144 -12.77 15.11 8.64
N ILE A 145 -13.89 14.78 7.97
CA ILE A 145 -13.93 14.47 6.55
C ILE A 145 -13.43 15.66 5.71
N LYS A 146 -13.79 16.90 6.06
CA LYS A 146 -13.42 18.10 5.29
C LYS A 146 -11.90 18.28 5.30
N LYS A 147 -11.27 18.19 6.47
CA LYS A 147 -9.81 18.25 6.62
C LYS A 147 -9.11 17.14 5.84
N SER A 148 -9.65 15.91 5.88
CA SER A 148 -9.11 14.78 5.12
C SER A 148 -9.20 14.98 3.61
N VAL A 149 -10.31 15.52 3.10
CA VAL A 149 -10.44 15.81 1.66
C VAL A 149 -9.51 16.96 1.26
N ASN A 150 -9.39 17.98 2.12
CA ASN A 150 -8.52 19.13 1.87
C ASN A 150 -7.04 18.74 1.78
N SER A 151 -6.55 17.84 2.63
CA SER A 151 -5.16 17.35 2.54
C SER A 151 -4.90 16.60 1.23
N GLY A 152 -5.91 15.95 0.67
CA GLY A 152 -5.86 15.26 -0.62
C GLY A 152 -5.86 16.17 -1.85
N LYS A 153 -6.20 17.46 -1.72
CA LYS A 153 -6.35 18.39 -2.87
C LYS A 153 -5.11 18.48 -3.75
N LYS A 154 -3.91 18.53 -3.16
CA LYS A 154 -2.65 18.60 -3.94
C LYS A 154 -2.48 17.36 -4.82
N LYS A 155 -2.67 16.16 -4.25
CA LYS A 155 -2.58 14.90 -4.99
C LYS A 155 -3.67 14.80 -6.06
N ARG A 156 -4.91 15.19 -5.73
CA ARG A 156 -6.01 15.27 -6.69
C ARG A 156 -5.63 16.16 -7.89
N ASN A 157 -5.10 17.35 -7.64
CA ASN A 157 -4.73 18.28 -8.71
C ASN A 157 -3.63 17.71 -9.62
N VAL A 158 -2.65 16.99 -9.08
CA VAL A 158 -1.64 16.28 -9.88
C VAL A 158 -2.28 15.21 -10.76
N LEU A 159 -3.14 14.35 -10.19
CA LEU A 159 -3.82 13.29 -10.94
C LEU A 159 -4.78 13.84 -12.01
N VAL A 160 -5.46 14.96 -11.73
CA VAL A 160 -6.33 15.64 -12.70
C VAL A 160 -5.52 16.22 -13.85
N LYS A 161 -4.35 16.84 -13.56
CA LYS A 161 -3.45 17.32 -14.61
C LYS A 161 -2.94 16.16 -15.47
N GLU A 162 -2.54 15.06 -14.84
CA GLU A 162 -2.12 13.85 -15.53
C GLU A 162 -3.23 13.31 -16.44
N PHE A 163 -4.44 13.14 -15.92
CA PHE A 163 -5.60 12.69 -16.68
C PHE A 163 -5.88 13.59 -17.89
N LYS A 164 -5.93 14.92 -17.70
CA LYS A 164 -6.15 15.89 -18.78
C LYS A 164 -5.04 15.90 -19.84
N SER A 165 -3.83 15.46 -19.48
CA SER A 165 -2.69 15.41 -20.40
C SER A 165 -2.62 14.13 -21.23
N ARG A 166 -3.46 13.12 -20.94
CA ARG A 166 -3.53 11.88 -21.72
C ARG A 166 -4.52 12.07 -22.86
N SER A 167 -4.04 11.94 -24.10
CA SER A 167 -4.92 11.80 -25.27
C SER A 167 -5.61 10.42 -25.24
N LEU A 168 -6.85 10.40 -25.69
CA LEU A 168 -7.81 9.30 -25.60
C LEU A 168 -7.27 7.92 -26.06
N GLU A 169 -7.69 6.88 -25.31
CA GLU A 169 -7.93 5.49 -25.75
C GLU A 169 -6.84 4.39 -25.78
N ASP A 170 -5.62 4.58 -25.27
CA ASP A 170 -4.63 3.46 -25.34
C ASP A 170 -4.53 2.55 -24.09
N ASN A 171 -5.31 2.76 -23.04
CA ASN A 171 -5.25 1.94 -21.83
C ASN A 171 -6.63 1.41 -21.42
N VAL A 172 -6.98 0.20 -21.88
CA VAL A 172 -8.06 -0.60 -21.29
C VAL A 172 -7.68 -0.87 -19.82
N GLY A 173 -8.51 -0.41 -18.89
CA GLY A 173 -8.27 -0.59 -17.46
C GLY A 173 -8.13 -2.06 -17.07
N GLY A 174 -7.18 -2.37 -16.18
CA GLY A 174 -7.01 -3.72 -15.63
C GLY A 174 -5.84 -4.55 -16.18
N SER A 175 -4.98 -4.01 -17.05
CA SER A 175 -3.85 -4.78 -17.58
C SER A 175 -2.65 -4.80 -16.62
N ARG A 176 -2.68 -5.69 -15.61
CA ARG A 176 -1.43 -6.25 -15.07
C ARG A 176 -0.75 -7.01 -16.23
N GLY A 177 0.33 -6.46 -16.78
CA GLY A 177 1.19 -7.18 -17.73
C GLY A 177 1.25 -6.66 -19.18
N LYS A 178 0.47 -5.65 -19.59
CA LYS A 178 0.71 -4.96 -20.88
C LYS A 178 1.58 -3.71 -20.64
N LYS A 179 2.60 -3.49 -21.48
CA LYS A 179 3.50 -2.33 -21.42
C LYS A 179 2.64 -1.05 -21.45
N LEU A 180 2.46 -0.42 -20.28
CA LEU A 180 1.69 0.81 -20.12
C LEU A 180 2.15 1.84 -21.16
N MET A 181 1.22 2.29 -22.00
CA MET A 181 1.47 3.44 -22.86
C MET A 181 1.50 4.68 -21.96
N THR A 182 2.69 5.26 -21.79
CA THR A 182 2.88 6.51 -21.05
C THR A 182 2.93 7.67 -22.05
N ALA A 183 2.54 8.87 -21.64
CA ALA A 183 2.62 10.06 -22.50
C ALA A 183 4.05 10.31 -23.03
N TYR A 184 5.08 9.90 -22.28
CA TYR A 184 6.47 9.92 -22.76
C TYR A 184 6.68 8.96 -23.93
N LYS A 185 6.19 7.72 -23.82
CA LYS A 185 6.30 6.70 -24.86
C LYS A 185 5.54 7.11 -26.13
N GLU A 186 4.34 7.65 -25.98
CA GLU A 186 3.56 8.18 -27.12
C GLU A 186 4.32 9.28 -27.85
N GLN A 187 4.89 10.24 -27.11
CA GLN A 187 5.68 11.31 -27.71
C GLN A 187 6.96 10.79 -28.38
N ALA A 188 7.65 9.82 -27.76
CA ALA A 188 8.81 9.18 -28.36
C ALA A 188 8.47 8.45 -29.67
N ILE A 189 7.33 7.76 -29.71
CA ILE A 189 6.83 7.09 -30.92
C ILE A 189 6.51 8.12 -32.00
N LYS A 190 5.76 9.20 -31.68
CA LYS A 190 5.42 10.22 -32.69
C LYS A 190 6.66 10.92 -33.28
N ILE A 191 7.67 11.18 -32.44
CA ILE A 191 8.95 11.73 -32.91
C ILE A 191 9.66 10.73 -33.83
N ALA A 192 9.63 9.44 -33.48
CA ALA A 192 10.23 8.39 -34.30
C ALA A 192 9.49 8.21 -35.63
N GLU A 193 8.14 8.15 -35.64
CA GLU A 193 7.31 8.12 -36.85
C GLU A 193 7.65 9.30 -37.78
N TYR A 194 7.77 10.52 -37.23
CA TYR A 194 8.18 11.69 -38.02
C TYR A 194 9.61 11.57 -38.61
N MET A 195 10.57 11.08 -37.83
CA MET A 195 11.95 10.87 -38.30
C MET A 195 12.06 9.76 -39.35
N LEU A 196 11.18 8.76 -39.30
CA LEU A 196 11.13 7.70 -40.30
C LEU A 196 10.71 8.26 -41.67
N GLU A 197 9.72 9.16 -41.69
CA GLU A 197 9.22 9.79 -42.92
C GLU A 197 10.13 10.90 -43.46
N ASN A 198 10.74 11.69 -42.57
CA ASN A 198 11.45 12.94 -42.94
C ASN A 198 12.97 12.86 -42.78
N GLY A 199 13.49 11.73 -42.28
CA GLY A 199 14.91 11.53 -42.02
C GLY A 199 15.45 12.34 -40.83
N ALA A 200 16.74 12.68 -40.89
CA ALA A 200 17.45 13.32 -39.80
C ALA A 200 16.80 14.63 -39.35
N THR A 201 16.36 14.71 -38.08
CA THR A 201 15.52 15.79 -37.54
C THR A 201 16.15 16.40 -36.28
N SER A 202 15.93 17.69 -36.05
CA SER A 202 16.32 18.39 -34.82
C SER A 202 15.12 18.70 -33.90
N ALA A 203 15.38 19.00 -32.62
CA ALA A 203 14.33 19.44 -31.70
C ALA A 203 13.64 20.75 -32.15
N VAL A 204 14.35 21.60 -32.91
CA VAL A 204 13.80 22.82 -33.52
C VAL A 204 12.83 22.47 -34.65
N ASP A 205 13.16 21.48 -35.47
CA ASP A 205 12.29 21.03 -36.57
C ASP A 205 10.99 20.42 -36.00
N LEU A 206 11.08 19.67 -34.90
CA LEU A 206 9.90 19.14 -34.20
C LEU A 206 9.05 20.24 -33.56
N ALA A 207 9.66 21.33 -33.10
CA ALA A 207 8.91 22.47 -32.56
C ALA A 207 8.07 23.18 -33.62
N LYS A 208 8.54 23.23 -34.87
CA LYS A 208 7.80 23.85 -36.00
C LYS A 208 6.50 23.12 -36.34
N ILE A 209 6.44 21.81 -36.09
CA ILE A 209 5.27 20.96 -36.34
C ILE A 209 4.39 20.78 -35.09
N GLY A 210 4.66 21.53 -34.01
CA GLY A 210 3.79 21.61 -32.83
C GLY A 210 4.23 20.79 -31.61
N PHE A 211 5.43 20.19 -31.59
CA PHE A 211 5.96 19.60 -30.35
C PHE A 211 6.50 20.67 -29.39
N ASP A 212 6.40 20.41 -28.10
CA ASP A 212 7.11 21.19 -27.09
C ASP A 212 8.63 20.96 -27.25
N HIS A 213 9.37 22.02 -27.57
CA HIS A 213 10.81 21.97 -27.84
C HIS A 213 11.61 21.31 -26.70
N LYS A 214 11.30 21.64 -25.44
CA LYS A 214 12.04 21.11 -24.28
C LYS A 214 11.76 19.62 -24.08
N LYS A 215 10.51 19.20 -24.27
CA LYS A 215 10.13 17.78 -24.19
C LYS A 215 10.72 16.97 -25.33
N ALA A 216 10.63 17.44 -26.57
CA ALA A 216 11.21 16.79 -27.73
C ALA A 216 12.72 16.61 -27.58
N TYR A 217 13.43 17.67 -27.17
CA TYR A 217 14.85 17.60 -26.86
C TYR A 217 15.15 16.55 -25.77
N SER A 218 14.43 16.59 -24.64
CA SER A 218 14.65 15.63 -23.55
C SER A 218 14.35 14.19 -23.97
N ILE A 219 13.42 13.95 -24.89
CA ILE A 219 13.08 12.60 -25.35
C ILE A 219 14.23 12.02 -26.19
N ILE A 220 14.67 12.78 -27.19
CA ILE A 220 15.72 12.36 -28.11
C ILE A 220 17.08 12.28 -27.40
N TYR A 221 17.37 13.22 -26.50
CA TYR A 221 18.63 13.26 -25.76
C TYR A 221 18.74 12.12 -24.75
N LYS A 222 17.70 11.84 -23.96
CA LYS A 222 17.73 10.76 -22.96
C LYS A 222 17.62 9.38 -23.58
N ASN A 223 16.99 9.28 -24.76
CA ASN A 223 16.93 8.09 -25.59
C ASN A 223 16.62 6.79 -24.82
N TYR A 224 15.66 6.79 -23.89
CA TYR A 224 15.40 5.63 -23.02
C TYR A 224 15.05 4.33 -23.77
N TYR A 225 14.62 4.42 -25.03
CA TYR A 225 14.29 3.28 -25.88
C TYR A 225 15.43 2.85 -26.82
N ASN A 226 16.51 3.63 -26.87
CA ASN A 226 17.66 3.44 -27.76
C ASN A 226 17.26 3.41 -29.24
N TRP A 227 16.38 4.31 -29.66
CA TRP A 227 15.94 4.45 -31.06
C TRP A 227 16.68 5.54 -31.82
N PHE A 228 17.21 6.55 -31.12
CA PHE A 228 17.78 7.74 -31.74
C PHE A 228 19.31 7.69 -31.77
N GLU A 229 19.90 8.06 -32.91
CA GLU A 229 21.34 8.21 -33.11
C GLU A 229 21.67 9.67 -33.44
N LYS A 230 22.80 10.17 -32.93
CA LYS A 230 23.22 11.57 -33.09
C LYS A 230 24.16 11.71 -34.29
N LEU A 231 23.76 12.50 -35.29
CA LEU A 231 24.56 12.76 -36.49
C LEU A 231 25.45 14.02 -36.39
N GLY A 232 25.22 14.87 -35.38
CA GLY A 232 25.95 16.13 -35.20
C GLY A 232 25.06 17.37 -35.40
N LYS A 233 25.55 18.55 -34.97
CA LYS A 233 24.80 19.83 -34.98
C LYS A 233 23.39 19.76 -34.34
N GLY A 234 23.19 18.85 -33.38
CA GLY A 234 21.89 18.66 -32.72
C GLY A 234 20.83 17.95 -33.58
N ARG A 235 21.21 17.32 -34.70
CA ARG A 235 20.34 16.46 -35.51
C ARG A 235 20.46 15.01 -35.08
N TYR A 236 19.34 14.31 -35.15
CA TYR A 236 19.20 12.91 -34.78
C TYR A 236 18.46 12.14 -35.87
N ILE A 237 18.79 10.87 -36.03
CA ILE A 237 18.15 9.93 -36.94
C ILE A 237 17.71 8.68 -36.17
N LEU A 238 16.81 7.88 -36.74
CA LEU A 238 16.55 6.55 -36.21
C LEU A 238 17.68 5.59 -36.56
N ASN A 239 18.07 4.77 -35.59
CA ASN A 239 18.93 3.62 -35.83
C ASN A 239 18.11 2.42 -36.34
N GLU A 240 18.78 1.35 -36.75
CA GLU A 240 18.15 0.12 -37.29
C GLU A 240 17.04 -0.41 -36.38
N LYS A 241 17.31 -0.49 -35.07
CA LYS A 241 16.34 -0.93 -34.06
C LYS A 241 15.09 -0.02 -34.02
N GLY A 242 15.28 1.29 -34.06
CA GLY A 242 14.20 2.26 -34.07
C GLY A 242 13.35 2.16 -35.33
N ILE A 243 13.97 1.92 -36.47
CA ILE A 243 13.28 1.70 -37.75
C ILE A 243 12.42 0.44 -37.66
N GLU A 244 12.99 -0.70 -37.26
CA GLU A 244 12.27 -1.98 -37.16
C GLU A 244 11.08 -1.92 -36.20
N GLU A 245 11.27 -1.40 -34.98
CA GLU A 245 10.22 -1.35 -33.96
C GLU A 245 9.06 -0.41 -34.34
N ILE A 246 9.35 0.70 -35.03
CA ILE A 246 8.33 1.66 -35.45
C ILE A 246 7.62 1.18 -36.71
N ASP A 247 8.35 0.62 -37.68
CA ASP A 247 7.76 0.07 -38.92
C ASP A 247 6.82 -1.11 -38.61
N ALA A 248 7.23 -2.03 -37.71
CA ALA A 248 6.36 -3.11 -37.24
C ALA A 248 5.09 -2.58 -36.55
N ARG A 249 5.18 -1.44 -35.86
CA ARG A 249 4.03 -0.79 -35.21
C ARG A 249 3.10 -0.12 -36.21
N ILE A 250 3.62 0.53 -37.25
CA ILE A 250 2.81 1.16 -38.30
C ILE A 250 2.03 0.07 -39.05
N LYS A 251 2.70 -1.01 -39.48
CA LYS A 251 2.06 -2.17 -40.13
C LYS A 251 0.96 -2.79 -39.27
N HIS A 252 1.18 -2.90 -37.96
CA HIS A 252 0.15 -3.39 -37.05
C HIS A 252 -1.04 -2.41 -36.90
N LYS A 253 -0.86 -1.08 -37.05
CA LYS A 253 -1.99 -0.14 -37.03
C LYS A 253 -2.85 -0.25 -38.29
N ASP A 254 -2.24 -0.48 -39.44
CA ASP A 254 -2.96 -0.55 -40.73
C ASP A 254 -3.80 -1.83 -40.88
N ILE A 255 -3.45 -2.91 -40.18
CA ILE A 255 -4.21 -4.19 -40.19
C ILE A 255 -5.55 -4.08 -39.43
N PHE A 256 -5.69 -3.11 -38.51
CA PHE A 256 -6.87 -2.94 -37.66
C PHE A 256 -7.61 -1.61 -37.92
N ARG A 257 -7.39 -0.99 -39.09
CA ARG A 257 -8.11 0.19 -39.57
C ARG A 257 -9.26 -0.18 -40.50
#